data_AF-A0A9E1MVX7-F1
#
_entry.id   AF-A0A9E1MVX7-F1
#
_cell.length_a   1.000
_cell.length_b   1.000
_cell.length_c   1.000
_cell.angle_alpha   90.00
_cell.angle_beta   90.00
_cell.angle_gamma   90.00
#
_symmetry.space_group_name_H-M   'P 1'
#
loop_
_entity.id
_entity.type
_entity.pdbx_description
1 polymer ?
#
loop_
_entity_poly.entity_id
_entity_poly.type
_entity_poly.pdbx_seq_one_letter_code
_entity_poly.pdbx_strand_id
1 'polypeptide(L)'
;MKDLLIHLEEEAARRFVSWDPELWRGLLDGPAMKLSRGLLGPHDQAHSRKVMENYLRLASHGIGLGYLFPSENVGAMNFFTLAFVKLLPRLLAKLPLEEQNQALAKCWNLAENLEHAPPWLRPIFVRGALELDSLAQLDDLVEEVTREVYEAPCVGLGNDDRWDWVYLGDEDRLFLPGKMHFVAPTVICVHDRHRIEADGRPISIGIWLRSNPLVLGAMACDEPVGDTGGVERWSEAQKQDKRISAIEFSAANQWRAAASLVSSQFVLSMAPK
;
A
#
# COMPACT_ATOMS: atom_id res chain seq x y z
N MET A 1 -27.65 13.10 -16.19
CA MET A 1 -26.93 12.30 -15.18
C MET A 1 -27.70 11.03 -14.82
N LYS A 2 -28.99 11.12 -14.45
CA LYS A 2 -29.83 9.94 -14.16
C LYS A 2 -29.81 8.87 -15.25
N ASP A 3 -30.00 9.24 -16.51
CA ASP A 3 -30.00 8.28 -17.63
C ASP A 3 -28.66 7.58 -17.82
N LEU A 4 -27.56 8.29 -17.57
CA LEU A 4 -26.22 7.69 -17.60
C LEU A 4 -26.07 6.65 -16.49
N LEU A 5 -26.51 6.95 -15.26
CA LEU A 5 -26.40 6.02 -14.14
C LEU A 5 -27.16 4.71 -14.42
N ILE A 6 -28.39 4.81 -14.92
CA ILE A 6 -29.20 3.66 -15.34
C ILE A 6 -28.46 2.86 -16.40
N HIS A 7 -27.97 3.53 -17.45
CA HIS A 7 -27.25 2.88 -18.54
C HIS A 7 -25.98 2.16 -18.06
N LEU A 8 -25.19 2.77 -17.18
CA LEU A 8 -23.96 2.17 -16.65
C LEU A 8 -24.26 0.94 -15.79
N GLU A 9 -25.31 0.99 -14.97
CA GLU A 9 -25.73 -0.14 -14.15
C GLU A 9 -26.23 -1.31 -15.00
N GLU A 10 -27.09 -1.03 -15.99
CA GLU A 10 -27.57 -2.05 -16.94
C GLU A 10 -26.44 -2.66 -17.76
N GLU A 11 -25.50 -1.84 -18.25
CA GLU A 11 -24.34 -2.31 -18.98
C GLU A 11 -23.46 -3.21 -18.11
N ALA A 12 -23.15 -2.76 -16.89
CA ALA A 12 -22.27 -3.49 -15.98
C ALA A 12 -22.89 -4.82 -15.51
N ALA A 13 -24.17 -4.82 -15.12
CA ALA A 13 -24.89 -6.01 -14.71
C ALA A 13 -24.97 -7.08 -15.82
N ARG A 14 -24.99 -6.64 -17.10
CA ARG A 14 -24.97 -7.55 -18.24
C ARG A 14 -23.57 -8.07 -18.57
N ARG A 15 -22.54 -7.24 -18.40
CA ARG A 15 -21.18 -7.51 -18.88
C ARG A 15 -20.32 -8.25 -17.87
N PHE A 16 -20.53 -8.02 -16.57
CA PHE A 16 -19.61 -8.42 -15.52
C PHE A 16 -20.24 -9.39 -14.53
N VAL A 17 -19.56 -10.49 -14.26
CA VAL A 17 -20.02 -11.52 -13.30
C VAL A 17 -19.91 -11.05 -11.85
N SER A 18 -18.90 -10.24 -11.53
CA SER A 18 -18.65 -9.72 -10.18
C SER A 18 -19.39 -8.42 -9.89
N TRP A 19 -20.40 -8.06 -10.70
CA TRP A 19 -21.16 -6.84 -10.48
C TRP A 19 -21.87 -6.87 -9.12
N ASP A 20 -21.59 -5.88 -8.28
CA ASP A 20 -22.21 -5.70 -6.98
C ASP A 20 -23.06 -4.41 -6.96
N PRO A 21 -24.40 -4.53 -6.99
CA PRO A 21 -25.30 -3.38 -6.99
C PRO A 21 -25.33 -2.63 -5.65
N GLU A 22 -24.99 -3.28 -4.53
CA GLU A 22 -24.91 -2.62 -3.23
C GLU A 22 -23.65 -1.77 -3.14
N LEU A 23 -22.51 -2.31 -3.58
CA LEU A 23 -21.26 -1.57 -3.68
C LEU A 23 -21.40 -0.37 -4.64
N TRP A 24 -22.09 -0.55 -5.77
CA TRP A 24 -22.37 0.56 -6.68
C TRP A 24 -23.18 1.68 -6.03
N ARG A 25 -24.26 1.35 -5.32
CA ARG A 25 -25.05 2.35 -4.58
C ARG A 25 -24.23 3.06 -3.51
N GLY A 26 -23.44 2.31 -2.74
CA GLY A 26 -22.53 2.90 -1.74
C GLY A 26 -21.52 3.87 -2.36
N LEU A 27 -20.99 3.54 -3.55
CA LEU A 27 -20.12 4.43 -4.31
C LEU A 27 -20.85 5.70 -4.78
N LEU A 28 -22.09 5.56 -5.26
CA LEU A 28 -22.92 6.69 -5.69
C LEU A 28 -23.27 7.63 -4.52
N ASP A 29 -23.68 7.08 -3.38
CA ASP A 29 -24.17 7.85 -2.25
C ASP A 29 -23.05 8.53 -1.44
N GLY A 30 -21.82 8.00 -1.52
CA GLY A 30 -20.64 8.54 -0.81
C GLY A 30 -19.60 9.17 -1.74
N PRO A 31 -18.61 8.39 -2.24
CA PRO A 31 -17.51 8.88 -3.08
C PRO A 31 -17.93 9.77 -4.24
N ALA A 32 -18.92 9.34 -5.04
CA ALA A 32 -19.39 10.10 -6.20
C ALA A 32 -20.04 11.43 -5.80
N MET A 33 -20.82 11.46 -4.72
CA MET A 33 -21.40 12.69 -4.17
C MET A 33 -20.33 13.64 -3.62
N LYS A 34 -19.26 13.12 -3.01
CA LYS A 34 -18.15 13.95 -2.55
C LYS A 34 -17.40 14.58 -3.72
N LEU A 35 -17.12 13.80 -4.76
CA LEU A 35 -16.48 14.30 -5.97
C LEU A 35 -17.34 15.36 -6.67
N SER A 36 -18.64 15.10 -6.84
CA SER A 36 -19.54 16.03 -7.53
C SER A 36 -19.59 17.39 -6.83
N ARG A 37 -19.66 17.42 -5.49
CA ARG A 37 -19.58 18.66 -4.70
C ARG A 37 -18.27 19.42 -4.93
N GLY A 38 -17.15 18.72 -5.03
CA GLY A 38 -15.85 19.33 -5.35
C GLY A 38 -15.81 19.96 -6.74
N LEU A 39 -16.43 19.30 -7.72
CA LEU A 39 -16.45 19.75 -9.12
C LEU A 39 -17.48 20.87 -9.39
N LEU A 40 -18.45 21.11 -8.50
CA LEU A 40 -19.50 22.12 -8.61
C LEU A 40 -19.04 23.57 -8.33
N GLY A 41 -17.73 23.83 -8.30
CA GLY A 41 -17.15 25.18 -8.21
C GLY A 41 -17.46 26.07 -9.44
N PRO A 42 -16.92 27.30 -9.51
CA PRO A 42 -17.16 28.26 -10.60
C PRO A 42 -16.58 27.84 -11.97
N HIS A 43 -16.22 26.57 -12.13
CA HIS A 43 -15.60 26.00 -13.31
C HIS A 43 -16.62 25.68 -14.41
N ASP A 44 -16.10 25.37 -15.60
CA ASP A 44 -16.88 24.94 -16.75
C ASP A 44 -17.75 23.72 -16.40
N GLN A 45 -19.06 23.93 -16.34
CA GLN A 45 -20.04 22.89 -16.02
C GLN A 45 -19.98 21.70 -17.00
N ALA A 46 -19.65 21.95 -18.27
CA ALA A 46 -19.51 20.89 -19.27
C ALA A 46 -18.30 20.00 -18.96
N HIS A 47 -17.17 20.61 -18.60
CA HIS A 47 -15.98 19.90 -18.16
C HIS A 47 -16.23 19.08 -16.88
N SER A 48 -16.77 19.72 -15.83
CA SER A 48 -17.09 19.04 -14.56
C SER A 48 -18.02 17.85 -14.76
N ARG A 49 -19.03 18.00 -15.63
CA ARG A 49 -19.89 16.89 -16.03
C ARG A 49 -19.08 15.79 -16.69
N LYS A 50 -18.22 16.09 -17.66
CA LYS A 50 -17.45 15.07 -18.38
C LYS A 50 -16.51 14.28 -17.46
N VAL A 51 -15.83 14.96 -16.53
CA VAL A 51 -14.97 14.32 -15.51
C VAL A 51 -15.80 13.38 -14.64
N MET A 52 -16.99 13.81 -14.19
CA MET A 52 -17.89 12.97 -13.41
C MET A 52 -18.36 11.74 -14.18
N GLU A 53 -18.71 11.89 -15.47
CA GLU A 53 -19.10 10.77 -16.32
C GLU A 53 -17.96 9.75 -16.49
N ASN A 54 -16.72 10.22 -16.66
CA ASN A 54 -15.54 9.36 -16.77
C ASN A 54 -15.25 8.62 -15.45
N TYR A 55 -15.31 9.32 -14.31
CA TYR A 55 -15.17 8.70 -12.99
C TYR A 55 -16.18 7.58 -12.77
N LEU A 56 -17.47 7.82 -13.08
CA LEU A 56 -18.54 6.83 -12.91
C LEU A 56 -18.36 5.60 -13.81
N ARG A 57 -17.92 5.81 -15.06
CA ARG A 57 -17.61 4.71 -16.00
C ARG A 57 -16.47 3.83 -15.49
N LEU A 58 -15.39 4.44 -15.03
CA LEU A 58 -14.26 3.71 -14.48
C LEU A 58 -14.65 2.98 -13.19
N ALA A 59 -15.39 3.64 -12.29
CA ALA A 59 -15.88 3.02 -11.07
C ALA A 59 -16.77 1.79 -11.34
N SER A 60 -17.70 1.87 -12.29
CA SER A 60 -18.57 0.73 -12.62
C SER A 60 -17.77 -0.45 -13.20
N HIS A 61 -16.75 -0.16 -14.02
CA HIS A 61 -15.83 -1.18 -14.54
C HIS A 61 -15.03 -1.82 -13.40
N GLY A 62 -14.47 -1.03 -12.48
CA GLY A 62 -13.67 -1.56 -11.38
C GLY A 62 -14.49 -2.43 -10.41
N ILE A 63 -15.78 -2.11 -10.19
CA ILE A 63 -16.70 -3.01 -9.47
C ILE A 63 -16.93 -4.29 -10.28
N GLY A 64 -17.29 -4.16 -11.56
CA GLY A 64 -17.57 -5.31 -12.41
C GLY A 64 -16.39 -6.27 -12.58
N LEU A 65 -15.16 -5.76 -12.60
CA LEU A 65 -13.94 -6.55 -12.63
C LEU A 65 -13.58 -7.18 -11.27
N GLY A 66 -14.29 -6.82 -10.19
CA GLY A 66 -13.99 -7.29 -8.84
C GLY A 66 -12.75 -6.65 -8.22
N TYR A 67 -12.35 -5.46 -8.67
CA TYR A 67 -11.19 -4.72 -8.15
C TYR A 67 -11.54 -3.73 -7.05
N LEU A 68 -12.81 -3.30 -6.96
CA LEU A 68 -13.29 -2.47 -5.86
C LEU A 68 -13.97 -3.35 -4.81
N PHE A 69 -13.71 -3.06 -3.55
CA PHE A 69 -14.29 -3.75 -2.40
C PHE A 69 -15.02 -2.76 -1.47
N PRO A 70 -15.95 -3.23 -0.62
CA PRO A 70 -16.53 -2.41 0.43
C PRO A 70 -15.45 -1.82 1.34
N SER A 71 -15.52 -0.52 1.61
CA SER A 71 -14.52 0.22 2.40
C SER A 71 -14.38 -0.24 3.86
N GLU A 72 -15.35 -1.00 4.35
CA GLU A 72 -15.38 -1.58 5.70
C GLU A 72 -14.40 -2.76 5.83
N ASN A 73 -13.98 -3.35 4.72
CA ASN A 73 -13.01 -4.44 4.70
C ASN A 73 -11.57 -3.88 4.65
N VAL A 74 -11.08 -3.40 5.79
CA VAL A 74 -9.74 -2.80 5.92
C VAL A 74 -8.63 -3.75 5.46
N GLY A 75 -8.81 -5.07 5.67
CA GLY A 75 -7.86 -6.10 5.24
C GLY A 75 -7.83 -6.36 3.73
N ALA A 76 -8.86 -5.91 2.98
CA ALA A 76 -8.95 -6.04 1.53
C ALA A 76 -8.68 -4.72 0.79
N MET A 77 -8.19 -3.69 1.48
CA MET A 77 -7.93 -2.39 0.86
C MET A 77 -6.76 -2.48 -0.12
N ASN A 78 -7.07 -2.52 -1.41
CA ASN A 78 -6.11 -2.35 -2.50
C ASN A 78 -6.05 -0.90 -2.99
N PHE A 79 -5.11 -0.63 -3.91
CA PHE A 79 -4.95 0.71 -4.47
C PHE A 79 -6.19 1.16 -5.26
N PHE A 80 -6.90 0.27 -5.96
CA PHE A 80 -8.17 0.59 -6.64
C PHE A 80 -9.20 1.19 -5.67
N THR A 81 -9.47 0.48 -4.57
CA THR A 81 -10.43 0.91 -3.56
C THR A 81 -9.98 2.24 -2.95
N LEU A 82 -8.69 2.36 -2.58
CA LEU A 82 -8.15 3.62 -2.06
C LEU A 82 -8.33 4.79 -3.04
N ALA A 83 -7.96 4.59 -4.32
CA ALA A 83 -8.01 5.62 -5.34
C ALA A 83 -9.44 6.11 -5.60
N PHE A 84 -10.37 5.19 -5.86
CA PHE A 84 -11.73 5.52 -6.30
C PHE A 84 -12.66 5.92 -5.15
N VAL A 85 -12.46 5.39 -3.95
CA VAL A 85 -13.31 5.71 -2.79
C VAL A 85 -12.77 6.90 -2.01
N LYS A 86 -11.45 7.10 -1.95
CA LYS A 86 -10.83 8.10 -1.07
C LYS A 86 -10.05 9.19 -1.80
N LEU A 87 -9.11 8.85 -2.68
CA LEU A 87 -8.19 9.84 -3.27
C LEU A 87 -8.88 10.72 -4.32
N LEU A 88 -9.44 10.12 -5.36
CA LEU A 88 -10.10 10.84 -6.45
C LEU A 88 -11.21 11.77 -5.93
N PRO A 89 -12.15 11.32 -5.06
CA PRO A 89 -13.17 12.21 -4.52
C PRO A 89 -12.64 13.36 -3.66
N ARG A 90 -11.45 13.23 -3.06
CA ARG A 90 -10.85 14.25 -2.18
C ARG A 90 -9.96 15.23 -2.96
N LEU A 91 -9.26 14.76 -3.98
CA LEU A 91 -8.13 15.47 -4.57
C LEU A 91 -8.35 15.88 -6.03
N LEU A 92 -9.22 15.20 -6.78
CA LEU A 92 -9.34 15.42 -8.22
C LEU A 92 -9.77 16.85 -8.56
N ALA A 93 -10.77 17.37 -7.85
CA ALA A 93 -11.28 18.72 -8.07
C ALA A 93 -10.28 19.83 -7.69
N LYS A 94 -9.16 19.51 -7.04
CA LYS A 94 -8.10 20.47 -6.69
C LYS A 94 -7.08 20.68 -7.82
N LEU A 95 -7.08 19.81 -8.83
CA LEU A 95 -6.18 19.93 -9.97
C LEU A 95 -6.69 20.96 -10.98
N PRO A 96 -5.79 21.54 -11.81
CA PRO A 96 -6.16 22.24 -13.04
C PRO A 96 -7.08 21.38 -13.91
N LEU A 97 -8.06 22.01 -14.58
CA LEU A 97 -9.13 21.31 -15.31
C LEU A 97 -8.55 20.37 -16.38
N GLU A 98 -7.55 20.85 -17.11
CA GLU A 98 -6.83 20.11 -18.15
C GLU A 98 -6.16 18.82 -17.63
N GLU A 99 -5.82 18.75 -16.34
CA GLU A 99 -5.14 17.60 -15.73
C GLU A 99 -6.10 16.56 -15.13
N GLN A 100 -7.36 16.91 -14.85
CA GLN A 100 -8.28 16.05 -14.10
C GLN A 100 -8.54 14.70 -14.79
N ASN A 101 -8.81 14.70 -16.11
CA ASN A 101 -9.01 13.44 -16.83
C ASN A 101 -7.73 12.61 -16.93
N GLN A 102 -6.56 13.26 -17.02
CA GLN A 102 -5.28 12.56 -17.02
C GLN A 102 -5.01 11.91 -15.65
N ALA A 103 -5.31 12.61 -14.55
CA ALA A 103 -5.17 12.05 -13.21
C ALA A 103 -6.08 10.85 -12.98
N LEU A 104 -7.33 10.87 -13.47
CA LEU A 104 -8.22 9.70 -13.47
C LEU A 104 -7.58 8.51 -14.18
N ALA A 105 -7.04 8.73 -15.39
CA ALA A 105 -6.39 7.68 -16.16
C ALA A 105 -5.12 7.14 -15.48
N LYS A 106 -4.29 8.02 -14.89
CA LYS A 106 -3.10 7.61 -14.13
C LYS A 106 -3.47 6.74 -12.92
N CYS A 107 -4.48 7.13 -12.15
CA CYS A 107 -4.96 6.32 -11.03
C CYS A 107 -5.47 4.95 -11.49
N TRP A 108 -6.22 4.89 -12.60
CA TRP A 108 -6.68 3.62 -13.17
C TRP A 108 -5.50 2.74 -13.59
N ASN A 109 -4.59 3.27 -14.41
CA ASN A 109 -3.46 2.52 -14.96
C ASN A 109 -2.54 2.00 -13.86
N LEU A 110 -2.24 2.81 -12.84
CA LEU A 110 -1.44 2.36 -11.71
C LEU A 110 -2.15 1.25 -10.94
N ALA A 111 -3.45 1.40 -10.67
CA ALA A 111 -4.22 0.39 -9.97
C ALA A 111 -4.23 -0.95 -10.73
N GLU A 112 -4.49 -0.91 -12.04
CA GLU A 112 -4.49 -2.08 -12.92
C GLU A 112 -3.10 -2.76 -12.97
N ASN A 113 -2.03 -1.97 -13.13
CA ASN A 113 -0.67 -2.49 -13.11
C ASN A 113 -0.34 -3.19 -11.78
N LEU A 114 -0.82 -2.66 -10.66
CA LEU A 114 -0.60 -3.25 -9.34
C LEU A 114 -1.40 -4.55 -9.11
N GLU A 115 -2.50 -4.76 -9.82
CA GLU A 115 -3.21 -6.04 -9.79
C GLU A 115 -2.39 -7.14 -10.48
N HIS A 116 -1.55 -6.79 -11.45
CA HIS A 116 -0.64 -7.71 -12.13
C HIS A 116 0.77 -7.77 -11.54
N ALA A 117 1.09 -6.89 -10.59
CA ALA A 117 2.37 -6.86 -9.90
C ALA A 117 2.44 -7.92 -8.77
N PRO A 118 3.65 -8.25 -8.25
CA PRO A 118 3.79 -9.06 -7.06
C PRO A 118 2.95 -8.52 -5.90
N PRO A 119 2.19 -9.36 -5.16
CA PRO A 119 1.24 -8.91 -4.14
C PRO A 119 1.86 -8.02 -3.05
N TRP A 120 3.13 -8.26 -2.71
CA TRP A 120 3.88 -7.51 -1.71
C TRP A 120 4.11 -6.03 -2.07
N LEU A 121 3.98 -5.66 -3.35
CA LEU A 121 4.17 -4.28 -3.80
C LEU A 121 2.95 -3.40 -3.48
N ARG A 122 1.75 -3.99 -3.43
CA ARG A 122 0.50 -3.25 -3.25
C ARG A 122 0.45 -2.46 -1.93
N PRO A 123 0.83 -3.04 -0.76
CA PRO A 123 0.88 -2.30 0.50
C PRO A 123 1.77 -1.05 0.45
N ILE A 124 2.87 -1.06 -0.32
CA ILE A 124 3.77 0.10 -0.46
C ILE A 124 3.04 1.28 -1.10
N PHE A 125 2.37 1.03 -2.23
CA PHE A 125 1.60 2.07 -2.90
C PHE A 125 0.39 2.51 -2.10
N VAL A 126 -0.30 1.59 -1.41
CA VAL A 126 -1.43 1.94 -0.54
C VAL A 126 -0.97 2.88 0.58
N ARG A 127 0.14 2.57 1.27
CA ARG A 127 0.67 3.40 2.36
C ARG A 127 1.21 4.74 1.87
N GLY A 128 2.00 4.74 0.80
CA GLY A 128 2.51 5.98 0.21
C GLY A 128 1.39 6.89 -0.27
N ALA A 129 0.33 6.31 -0.87
CA ALA A 129 -0.76 7.07 -1.42
C ALA A 129 -1.71 7.68 -0.37
N LEU A 130 -1.72 7.17 0.86
CA LEU A 130 -2.51 7.72 1.97
C LEU A 130 -2.05 9.14 2.34
N GLU A 131 -0.76 9.43 2.17
CA GLU A 131 -0.11 10.71 2.49
C GLU A 131 -0.16 11.71 1.33
N LEU A 132 -0.74 11.37 0.18
CA LEU A 132 -0.83 12.29 -0.95
C LEU A 132 -1.77 13.46 -0.63
N ASP A 133 -1.27 14.66 -0.88
CA ASP A 133 -2.04 15.91 -0.77
C ASP A 133 -2.49 16.43 -2.13
N SER A 134 -1.89 15.92 -3.21
CA SER A 134 -2.27 16.16 -4.60
C SER A 134 -2.09 14.88 -5.43
N LEU A 135 -2.96 14.69 -6.43
CA LEU A 135 -2.78 13.61 -7.41
C LEU A 135 -1.64 13.87 -8.40
N ALA A 136 -1.13 15.10 -8.48
CA ALA A 136 0.05 15.41 -9.28
C ALA A 136 1.31 14.70 -8.74
N GLN A 137 1.34 14.40 -7.44
CA GLN A 137 2.44 13.69 -6.76
C GLN A 137 2.44 12.18 -7.04
N LEU A 138 1.51 11.66 -7.84
CA LEU A 138 1.43 10.22 -8.10
C LEU A 138 2.63 9.72 -8.88
N ASP A 139 3.14 10.50 -9.84
CA ASP A 139 4.33 10.16 -10.61
C ASP A 139 5.57 10.14 -9.69
N ASP A 140 5.70 11.14 -8.80
CA ASP A 140 6.77 11.20 -7.80
C ASP A 140 6.76 9.97 -6.87
N LEU A 141 5.57 9.53 -6.44
CA LEU A 141 5.43 8.32 -5.64
C LEU A 141 5.88 7.07 -6.40
N VAL A 142 5.51 6.94 -7.67
CA VAL A 142 5.95 5.82 -8.52
C VAL A 142 7.47 5.85 -8.69
N GLU A 143 8.05 7.02 -8.97
CA GLU A 143 9.49 7.18 -9.12
C GLU A 143 10.24 6.87 -7.82
N GLU A 144 9.75 7.37 -6.67
CA GLU A 144 10.30 7.07 -5.35
C GLU A 144 10.29 5.56 -5.10
N VAL A 145 9.16 4.90 -5.29
CA VAL A 145 9.06 3.45 -5.08
C VAL A 145 9.99 2.70 -6.03
N THR A 146 10.04 3.05 -7.32
CA THR A 146 10.96 2.41 -8.27
C THR A 146 12.41 2.56 -7.83
N ARG A 147 12.84 3.78 -7.49
CA ARG A 147 14.22 4.05 -7.08
C ARG A 147 14.57 3.36 -5.77
N GLU A 148 13.74 3.53 -4.74
CA GLU A 148 14.11 3.13 -3.38
C GLU A 148 13.83 1.66 -3.08
N VAL A 149 12.84 1.05 -3.75
CA VAL A 149 12.48 -0.36 -3.53
C VAL A 149 13.26 -1.27 -4.47
N TYR A 150 13.31 -0.97 -5.77
CA TYR A 150 13.92 -1.87 -6.75
C TYR A 150 15.40 -1.63 -6.98
N GLU A 151 15.90 -0.40 -6.83
CA GLU A 151 17.33 -0.13 -7.02
C GLU A 151 18.10 -0.42 -5.74
N ALA A 152 19.30 -1.00 -5.91
CA ALA A 152 20.23 -1.17 -4.82
C ALA A 152 20.69 0.21 -4.31
N PRO A 153 20.56 0.50 -2.99
CA PRO A 153 21.07 1.75 -2.45
C PRO A 153 22.58 1.93 -2.74
N CYS A 154 23.00 3.17 -2.98
CA CYS A 154 24.41 3.45 -3.23
C CYS A 154 25.26 3.43 -1.95
N VAL A 155 24.63 3.58 -0.78
CA VAL A 155 25.28 3.57 0.54
C VAL A 155 25.00 2.25 1.24
N GLY A 156 26.06 1.50 1.53
CA GLY A 156 26.01 0.27 2.33
C GLY A 156 26.03 0.55 3.82
N LEU A 157 25.71 -0.49 4.60
CA LEU A 157 25.89 -0.49 6.05
C LEU A 157 27.37 -0.38 6.44
N GLY A 158 27.66 0.38 7.48
CA GLY A 158 29.01 0.64 8.01
C GLY A 158 29.07 0.63 9.54
N ASN A 159 30.15 1.17 10.10
CA ASN A 159 30.34 1.18 11.56
C ASN A 159 29.43 2.18 12.30
N ASP A 160 28.82 3.10 11.55
CA ASP A 160 28.10 4.27 12.05
C ASP A 160 26.60 4.24 11.70
N ASP A 161 26.01 3.07 11.51
CA ASP A 161 24.62 2.95 11.06
C ASP A 161 23.61 3.50 12.08
N ARG A 162 22.47 3.99 11.58
CA ARG A 162 21.32 4.39 12.40
C ARG A 162 20.41 3.19 12.60
N TRP A 163 19.97 2.98 13.84
CA TRP A 163 19.02 1.90 14.15
C TRP A 163 17.73 2.47 14.71
N ASP A 164 16.62 1.85 14.32
CA ASP A 164 15.27 2.28 14.70
C ASP A 164 14.46 1.08 15.20
N TRP A 165 13.67 1.34 16.23
CA TRP A 165 12.71 0.39 16.80
C TRP A 165 11.39 0.50 16.05
N VAL A 166 11.01 -0.56 15.33
CA VAL A 166 9.77 -0.61 14.56
C VAL A 166 8.75 -1.44 15.33
N TYR A 167 7.69 -0.79 15.81
CA TYR A 167 6.60 -1.46 16.53
C TYR A 167 5.57 -2.01 15.53
N LEU A 168 5.27 -3.31 15.60
CA LEU A 168 4.32 -3.97 14.69
C LEU A 168 2.92 -4.18 15.30
N GLY A 169 2.75 -3.90 16.60
CA GLY A 169 1.48 -4.15 17.29
C GLY A 169 0.32 -3.25 16.87
N ASP A 170 0.61 -2.14 16.19
CA ASP A 170 -0.41 -1.25 15.61
C ASP A 170 -1.12 -1.91 14.41
N GLU A 171 -0.43 -2.77 13.68
CA GLU A 171 -1.00 -3.53 12.55
C GLU A 171 -1.71 -4.79 13.04
N ASP A 172 -1.09 -5.54 13.95
CA ASP A 172 -1.71 -6.69 14.60
C ASP A 172 -1.16 -6.87 16.02
N ARG A 173 -2.05 -6.70 17.01
CA ARG A 173 -1.72 -6.75 18.44
C ARG A 173 -1.22 -8.11 18.93
N LEU A 174 -1.47 -9.17 18.18
CA LEU A 174 -1.01 -10.53 18.50
C LEU A 174 0.23 -10.91 17.71
N PHE A 175 0.73 -10.01 16.84
CA PHE A 175 1.87 -10.29 15.99
C PHE A 175 3.16 -10.35 16.78
N LEU A 176 3.86 -11.48 16.63
CA LEU A 176 5.18 -11.71 17.22
C LEU A 176 6.20 -11.91 16.09
N PRO A 177 7.10 -10.93 15.84
CA PRO A 177 8.11 -11.00 14.79
C PRO A 177 8.98 -12.26 14.89
N GLY A 178 8.94 -13.07 13.84
CA GLY A 178 9.72 -14.29 13.69
C GLY A 178 10.77 -14.17 12.60
N LYS A 179 10.83 -15.20 11.75
CA LYS A 179 11.70 -15.24 10.57
C LYS A 179 11.40 -14.08 9.63
N MET A 180 12.41 -13.60 8.92
CA MET A 180 12.28 -12.49 7.98
C MET A 180 13.20 -12.67 6.78
N HIS A 181 12.82 -12.10 5.65
CA HIS A 181 13.61 -12.08 4.43
C HIS A 181 13.36 -10.80 3.64
N PHE A 182 14.28 -10.44 2.75
CA PHE A 182 14.12 -9.32 1.83
C PHE A 182 13.33 -9.76 0.59
N VAL A 183 12.25 -9.05 0.28
CA VAL A 183 11.51 -9.18 -1.00
C VAL A 183 12.03 -8.18 -2.04
N ALA A 184 12.74 -7.15 -1.57
CA ALA A 184 13.46 -6.16 -2.37
C ALA A 184 14.63 -5.61 -1.54
N PRO A 185 15.65 -4.95 -2.12
CA PRO A 185 16.81 -4.41 -1.40
C PRO A 185 16.51 -3.65 -0.10
N THR A 186 15.39 -2.94 -0.03
CA THR A 186 14.99 -2.14 1.14
C THR A 186 13.68 -2.59 1.78
N VAL A 187 13.07 -3.69 1.31
CA VAL A 187 11.77 -4.14 1.83
C VAL A 187 11.91 -5.55 2.39
N ILE A 188 11.48 -5.71 3.65
CA ILE A 188 11.47 -7.00 4.33
C ILE A 188 10.04 -7.49 4.55
N CYS A 189 9.90 -8.80 4.45
CA CYS A 189 8.74 -9.54 4.91
C CYS A 189 9.09 -10.19 6.26
N VAL A 190 8.31 -9.88 7.29
CA VAL A 190 8.46 -10.41 8.64
C VAL A 190 7.31 -11.37 8.90
N HIS A 191 7.62 -12.62 9.25
CA HIS A 191 6.62 -13.67 9.50
C HIS A 191 6.26 -13.68 10.98
N ASP A 192 5.01 -13.98 11.31
CA ASP A 192 4.61 -14.27 12.69
C ASP A 192 5.30 -15.55 13.15
N ARG A 193 5.83 -15.55 14.38
CA ARG A 193 6.57 -16.68 14.94
C ARG A 193 5.68 -17.91 15.19
N HIS A 194 4.40 -17.70 15.49
CA HIS A 194 3.53 -18.74 16.02
C HIS A 194 2.25 -18.94 15.23
N ARG A 195 1.80 -17.94 14.49
CA ARG A 195 0.51 -17.96 13.81
C ARG A 195 0.68 -18.16 12.31
N ILE A 196 -0.26 -18.91 11.76
CA ILE A 196 -0.48 -19.11 10.33
C ILE A 196 -1.95 -18.80 10.05
N GLU A 197 -2.27 -18.39 8.83
CA GLU A 197 -3.63 -18.25 8.35
C GLU A 197 -4.35 -19.60 8.29
N ALA A 198 -5.69 -19.56 8.19
CA ALA A 198 -6.53 -20.75 8.15
C ALA A 198 -6.24 -21.66 6.95
N ASP A 199 -5.71 -21.11 5.85
CA ASP A 199 -5.29 -21.84 4.66
C ASP A 199 -3.84 -22.35 4.73
N GLY A 200 -3.18 -22.17 5.87
CA GLY A 200 -1.83 -22.64 6.13
C GLY A 200 -0.72 -21.67 5.69
N ARG A 201 -1.06 -20.51 5.10
CA ARG A 201 -0.06 -19.48 4.77
C ARG A 201 0.47 -18.80 6.03
N PRO A 202 1.75 -18.38 6.08
CA PRO A 202 2.25 -17.63 7.21
C PRO A 202 1.59 -16.24 7.28
N ILE A 203 1.23 -15.80 8.48
CA ILE A 203 0.85 -14.41 8.69
C ILE A 203 2.14 -13.59 8.60
N SER A 204 2.15 -12.54 7.77
CA SER A 204 3.35 -11.73 7.62
C SER A 204 3.05 -10.23 7.51
N ILE A 205 3.99 -9.41 7.96
CA ILE A 205 3.93 -7.94 7.93
C ILE A 205 5.15 -7.42 7.17
N GLY A 206 4.92 -6.43 6.31
CA GLY A 206 5.95 -5.78 5.52
C GLY A 206 6.54 -4.59 6.22
N ILE A 207 7.84 -4.37 6.05
CA ILE A 207 8.51 -3.15 6.51
C ILE A 207 9.39 -2.64 5.38
N TRP A 208 9.23 -1.37 5.04
CA TRP A 208 10.14 -0.65 4.14
C TRP A 208 11.21 0.06 4.96
N LEU A 209 12.44 -0.46 4.86
CA LEU A 209 13.64 -0.03 5.59
C LEU A 209 14.28 1.21 4.94
N ARG A 210 13.61 2.36 5.06
CA ARG A 210 14.13 3.68 4.68
C ARG A 210 14.68 4.43 5.90
N SER A 211 15.11 5.69 5.73
CA SER A 211 15.54 6.52 6.85
C SER A 211 14.44 6.72 7.91
N ASN A 212 13.20 6.74 7.47
CA ASN A 212 11.94 6.61 8.20
C ASN A 212 11.28 5.23 8.15
N PRO A 213 11.68 4.13 8.83
CA PRO A 213 11.10 2.81 8.56
C PRO A 213 9.56 2.83 8.54
N LEU A 214 8.97 2.31 7.47
CA LEU A 214 7.52 2.34 7.27
C LEU A 214 6.95 0.93 7.39
N VAL A 215 6.02 0.73 8.32
CA VAL A 215 5.25 -0.50 8.41
C VAL A 215 4.20 -0.50 7.30
N LEU A 216 4.23 -1.55 6.47
CA LEU A 216 3.39 -1.66 5.29
C LEU A 216 2.03 -2.30 5.61
N GLY A 217 1.96 -3.10 6.68
CA GLY A 217 0.83 -3.93 7.06
C GLY A 217 0.98 -5.36 6.54
N ALA A 218 -0.14 -6.07 6.43
CA ALA A 218 -0.14 -7.47 5.99
C ALA A 218 0.52 -7.64 4.61
N MET A 219 1.42 -8.62 4.52
CA MET A 219 2.07 -9.01 3.28
C MET A 219 1.53 -10.37 2.85
N ALA A 220 1.00 -10.45 1.63
CA ALA A 220 0.68 -11.73 0.99
C ALA A 220 1.93 -12.29 0.29
N CYS A 221 3.00 -12.49 1.06
CA CYS A 221 4.28 -12.92 0.53
C CYS A 221 4.37 -14.46 0.51
N ASP A 222 4.41 -15.02 -0.69
CA ASP A 222 4.58 -16.47 -0.91
C ASP A 222 6.06 -16.86 -1.11
N GLU A 223 6.98 -15.90 -1.05
CA GLU A 223 8.40 -16.15 -1.27
C GLU A 223 8.99 -16.96 -0.10
N PRO A 224 9.77 -18.01 -0.39
CA PRO A 224 10.36 -18.84 0.65
C PRO A 224 11.33 -18.00 1.48
N VAL A 225 11.26 -18.17 2.79
CA VAL A 225 12.24 -17.55 3.70
C VAL A 225 13.63 -18.06 3.35
N GLY A 226 14.46 -17.19 2.77
CA GLY A 226 15.88 -17.46 2.54
C GLY A 226 16.67 -17.59 3.85
N ASP A 227 17.90 -18.08 3.76
CA ASP A 227 18.75 -18.25 4.95
C ASP A 227 18.99 -16.90 5.66
N THR A 228 18.71 -16.88 6.96
CA THR A 228 18.93 -15.74 7.84
C THR A 228 20.42 -15.60 8.16
N GLY A 229 21.16 -14.86 7.33
CA GLY A 229 22.55 -14.50 7.63
C GLY A 229 22.67 -13.26 8.52
N GLY A 230 23.62 -13.25 9.47
CA GLY A 230 24.17 -12.00 10.02
C GLY A 230 24.18 -11.78 11.55
N VAL A 231 24.44 -12.81 12.37
CA VAL A 231 24.51 -12.65 13.85
C VAL A 231 25.60 -11.68 14.31
N GLU A 232 26.73 -11.58 13.60
CA GLU A 232 27.91 -10.81 14.05
C GLU A 232 27.68 -9.30 14.18
N ARG A 233 26.83 -8.71 13.32
CA ARG A 233 26.60 -7.25 13.32
C ARG A 233 25.76 -6.76 14.50
N TRP A 234 24.95 -7.64 15.10
CA TRP A 234 24.02 -7.26 16.16
C TRP A 234 24.59 -7.40 17.57
N SER A 235 25.74 -8.05 17.73
CA SER A 235 26.39 -8.19 19.04
C SER A 235 26.78 -6.84 19.64
N GLU A 236 27.12 -5.85 18.81
CA GLU A 236 27.40 -4.49 19.28
C GLU A 236 26.11 -3.79 19.73
N ALA A 237 24.99 -4.08 19.05
CA ALA A 237 23.70 -3.53 19.41
C ALA A 237 23.24 -3.93 20.82
N GLN A 238 23.37 -5.23 21.10
CA GLN A 238 23.05 -5.80 22.41
C GLN A 238 23.89 -5.18 23.53
N LYS A 239 25.14 -4.78 23.27
CA LYS A 239 25.98 -4.11 24.28
C LYS A 239 25.52 -2.68 24.56
N GLN A 240 25.08 -1.97 23.53
CA GLN A 240 24.72 -0.55 23.62
C GLN A 240 23.31 -0.31 24.17
N ASP A 241 22.35 -1.21 23.88
CA ASP A 241 20.97 -1.09 24.33
C ASP A 241 20.51 -2.32 25.14
N LYS A 242 20.41 -2.15 26.45
CA LYS A 242 19.99 -3.21 27.40
C LYS A 242 18.56 -3.69 27.21
N ARG A 243 17.73 -3.02 26.39
CA ARG A 243 16.38 -3.47 26.04
C ARG A 243 16.40 -4.64 25.07
N ILE A 244 17.50 -4.84 24.35
CA ILE A 244 17.68 -5.96 23.43
C ILE A 244 17.98 -7.21 24.27
N SER A 245 16.92 -7.98 24.58
CA SER A 245 17.02 -9.16 25.45
C SER A 245 17.84 -10.29 24.81
N ALA A 246 17.43 -10.71 23.62
CA ALA A 246 18.14 -11.62 22.74
C ALA A 246 17.56 -11.49 21.33
N ILE A 247 18.43 -11.53 20.32
CA ILE A 247 18.02 -11.57 18.92
C ILE A 247 17.81 -13.03 18.55
N GLU A 248 16.66 -13.31 17.94
CA GLU A 248 16.27 -14.66 17.56
C GLU A 248 16.41 -14.89 16.06
N PHE A 249 15.87 -13.98 15.26
CA PHE A 249 15.97 -14.02 13.81
C PHE A 249 16.51 -12.68 13.30
N SER A 250 17.24 -12.73 12.19
CA SER A 250 17.73 -11.53 11.52
C SER A 250 17.79 -11.74 10.02
N ALA A 251 17.63 -10.66 9.27
CA ALA A 251 17.97 -10.61 7.85
C ALA A 251 18.89 -9.42 7.62
N ALA A 252 19.92 -9.60 6.81
CA ALA A 252 20.81 -8.54 6.41
C ALA A 252 21.18 -8.69 4.93
N ASN A 253 21.37 -7.55 4.26
CA ASN A 253 22.05 -7.45 2.98
C ASN A 253 23.15 -6.38 3.08
N GLN A 254 23.73 -5.98 1.94
CA GLN A 254 24.81 -4.98 1.93
C GLN A 254 24.36 -3.59 2.45
N TRP A 255 23.08 -3.28 2.39
CA TRP A 255 22.53 -1.94 2.59
C TRP A 255 21.63 -1.80 3.81
N ARG A 256 20.98 -2.87 4.24
CA ARG A 256 19.96 -2.86 5.30
C ARG A 256 20.05 -4.12 6.14
N ALA A 257 19.63 -4.02 7.40
CA ALA A 257 19.45 -5.19 8.25
C ALA A 257 18.25 -5.01 9.16
N ALA A 258 17.64 -6.12 9.57
CA ALA A 258 16.60 -6.15 10.57
C ALA A 258 16.75 -7.39 11.48
N ALA A 259 16.26 -7.28 12.71
CA ALA A 259 16.29 -8.34 13.70
C ALA A 259 15.03 -8.35 14.56
N SER A 260 14.54 -9.54 14.89
CA SER A 260 13.45 -9.75 15.85
C SER A 260 13.99 -10.10 17.23
N LEU A 261 13.25 -9.70 18.25
CA LEU A 261 13.55 -10.05 19.65
C LEU A 261 12.63 -11.16 20.13
N VAL A 262 13.15 -12.01 21.01
CA VAL A 262 12.47 -13.21 21.52
C VAL A 262 11.07 -12.91 22.07
N SER A 263 10.88 -11.81 22.80
CA SER A 263 9.65 -11.56 23.57
C SER A 263 9.03 -10.18 23.32
N SER A 264 9.15 -9.64 22.10
CA SER A 264 8.62 -8.29 21.81
C SER A 264 7.95 -8.23 20.45
N GLN A 265 7.04 -7.26 20.28
CA GLN A 265 6.42 -6.93 18.99
C GLN A 265 7.26 -5.94 18.16
N PHE A 266 8.51 -5.73 18.56
CA PHE A 266 9.42 -4.83 17.90
C PHE A 266 10.36 -5.57 16.96
N VAL A 267 10.62 -4.93 15.83
CA VAL A 267 11.74 -5.25 14.94
C VAL A 267 12.77 -4.15 15.08
N LEU A 268 14.01 -4.51 15.35
CA LEU A 268 15.13 -3.58 15.26
C LEU A 268 15.52 -3.50 13.80
N SER A 269 15.59 -2.29 13.25
CA SER A 269 16.02 -2.04 11.87
C SER A 269 17.32 -1.24 11.86
N MET A 270 18.11 -1.44 10.82
CA MET A 270 19.41 -0.81 10.61
C MET A 270 19.49 -0.28 9.19
N ALA A 271 19.83 0.99 9.07
CA ALA A 271 20.06 1.68 7.81
C ALA A 271 21.31 2.58 7.93
N PRO A 272 21.96 2.93 6.82
CA PRO A 272 23.01 3.95 6.82
C PRO A 272 22.49 5.27 7.38
N LYS A 273 23.36 6.03 8.04
CA LYS A 273 23.06 7.39 8.52
C LYS A 273 22.73 8.35 7.37
#